data_AF-A0A0R2I2J2-F1
#
_entry.id   AF-A0A0R2I2J2-F1
#
_cell.length_a   1.000
_cell.length_b   1.000
_cell.length_c   1.000
_cell.angle_alpha   90.00
_cell.angle_beta   90.00
_cell.angle_gamma   90.00
#
_symmetry.space_group_name_H-M   'P 1'
#
loop_
_entity.id
_entity.type
_entity.pdbx_description
1 polymer ?
#
loop_
_entity_poly.entity_id
_entity_poly.type
_entity_poly.pdbx_seq_one_letter_code
_entity_poly.pdbx_strand_id
1 'polypeptide(L)' 'MKITGWSSRRIRLTINRLIVLHHKPIGAVYRKPHNGYFIITNDEERQLALEPLASQIAELKKRTQIIRGVEF' A
#
# COMPACT_ATOMS: atom_id res chain seq x y z
N MET A 1 -11.27 16.27 -13.13
CA MET A 1 -12.03 15.24 -13.85
C MET A 1 -11.50 13.86 -13.44
N LYS A 2 -12.36 12.90 -13.07
CA LYS A 2 -11.92 11.52 -12.79
C LYS A 2 -11.95 10.72 -14.10
N ILE A 3 -10.81 10.21 -14.53
CA ILE A 3 -10.65 9.53 -15.84
C ILE A 3 -11.62 8.35 -16.02
N THR A 4 -11.90 7.60 -14.94
CA THR A 4 -12.69 6.36 -15.01
C THR A 4 -14.14 6.48 -14.52
N GLY A 5 -14.55 7.64 -13.96
CA GLY A 5 -15.82 7.79 -13.26
C GLY A 5 -15.98 6.94 -11.98
N TRP A 6 -14.96 6.17 -11.58
CA TRP A 6 -15.05 5.27 -10.43
C TRP A 6 -14.87 5.99 -9.10
N SER A 7 -15.50 5.43 -8.05
CA SER A 7 -15.22 5.83 -6.67
C SER A 7 -13.80 5.42 -6.27
N SER A 8 -13.17 6.19 -5.39
CA SER A 8 -11.83 5.87 -4.90
C SER A 8 -11.78 4.51 -4.20
N ARG A 9 -12.88 4.10 -3.56
CA ARG A 9 -13.03 2.76 -2.98
C ARG A 9 -12.94 1.67 -4.05
N ARG A 10 -13.65 1.83 -5.18
CA ARG A 10 -13.62 0.87 -6.29
C ARG A 10 -12.22 0.77 -6.88
N ILE A 11 -11.53 1.90 -7.06
CA ILE A 11 -10.13 1.92 -7.53
C ILE A 11 -9.22 1.12 -6.58
N ARG A 12 -9.28 1.38 -5.26
CA ARG A 12 -8.48 0.65 -4.27
C ARG A 12 -8.70 -0.86 -4.30
N LEU A 13 -9.96 -1.30 -4.41
CA LEU A 13 -10.30 -2.72 -4.51
C LEU A 13 -9.74 -3.37 -5.78
N THR A 14 -9.81 -2.66 -6.91
CA THR A 14 -9.23 -3.14 -8.17
C THR A 14 -7.71 -3.26 -8.07
N ILE A 15 -7.03 -2.24 -7.54
CA ILE A 15 -5.57 -2.29 -7.32
C ILE A 15 -5.19 -3.47 -6.41
N ASN A 16 -5.90 -3.66 -5.30
CA ASN A 16 -5.63 -4.78 -4.40
C ASN A 16 -5.76 -6.14 -5.11
N ARG A 17 -6.79 -6.33 -5.95
CA ARG A 17 -6.94 -7.55 -6.75
C ARG A 17 -5.80 -7.73 -7.75
N LEU A 18 -5.37 -6.65 -8.41
CA LEU A 18 -4.24 -6.71 -9.34
C LEU A 18 -2.95 -7.14 -8.65
N ILE A 19 -2.70 -6.66 -7.42
CA ILE A 19 -1.53 -7.03 -6.64
C ILE A 19 -1.63 -8.48 -6.15
N VAL A 20 -2.71 -8.83 -5.44
CA VAL A 20 -2.81 -10.08 -4.69
C VAL A 20 -3.16 -11.29 -5.57
N LEU A 21 -4.03 -11.10 -6.58
CA LEU A 21 -4.51 -12.20 -7.42
C LEU A 21 -3.74 -12.30 -8.74
N HIS A 22 -3.36 -11.15 -9.30
CA HIS A 22 -2.72 -11.08 -10.62
C HIS A 22 -1.22 -10.78 -10.54
N HIS A 23 -0.66 -10.68 -9.32
CA HIS A 23 0.77 -10.50 -9.06
C HIS A 23 1.38 -9.32 -9.83
N LYS A 24 0.59 -8.26 -10.04
CA LYS A 24 1.07 -7.04 -10.70
C LYS A 24 1.88 -6.21 -9.70
N PRO A 25 3.12 -5.83 -10.02
CA PRO A 25 3.97 -5.10 -9.11
C PRO A 25 3.54 -3.63 -9.11
N ILE A 26 2.57 -3.28 -8.26
CA ILE A 26 1.99 -1.94 -8.16
C ILE A 26 2.36 -1.34 -6.82
N GLY A 27 3.06 -0.20 -6.85
CA GLY A 27 3.38 0.61 -5.69
C GLY A 27 2.36 1.74 -5.49
N ALA A 28 2.45 2.42 -4.33
CA ALA A 28 1.67 3.61 -4.04
C ALA A 28 2.54 4.68 -3.39
N VAL A 29 2.38 5.93 -3.82
CA VAL A 29 2.99 7.11 -3.17
C VAL A 29 1.89 7.95 -2.53
N TYR A 30 2.11 8.34 -1.29
CA TYR A 30 1.23 9.25 -0.52
C TYR A 30 1.98 10.54 -0.16
N ARG A 31 2.72 11.11 -1.12
CA ARG A 31 3.42 12.39 -0.99
C ARG A 31 2.75 13.42 -1.90
N LYS A 32 2.17 14.47 -1.33
CA LYS A 32 1.62 15.59 -2.12
C LYS A 32 2.76 16.28 -2.90
N PRO A 33 2.55 16.69 -4.16
CA PRO A 33 1.32 16.57 -4.95
C PRO A 33 1.14 15.20 -5.64
N HIS A 34 2.19 14.38 -5.70
CA HIS A 34 2.27 13.12 -6.44
C HIS A 34 1.68 11.92 -5.68
N ASN A 35 0.40 12.02 -5.32
CA ASN A 35 -0.35 10.92 -4.72
C ASN A 35 -0.89 9.99 -5.80
N GLY A 36 -0.61 8.68 -5.72
CA GLY A 36 -1.16 7.73 -6.68
C GLY A 36 -0.51 6.36 -6.67
N TYR A 37 -0.95 5.53 -7.61
CA TYR A 37 -0.40 4.21 -7.87
C TYR A 37 0.52 4.26 -9.08
N PHE A 38 1.53 3.41 -9.09
CA PHE A 38 2.47 3.26 -10.21
C PHE A 38 2.82 1.78 -10.38
N ILE A 39 3.18 1.39 -11.61
CA ILE A 39 3.74 0.06 -11.87
C ILE A 39 5.23 0.16 -11.55
N ILE A 40 5.72 -0.75 -10.72
CA ILE A 40 7.13 -0.83 -10.36
C ILE A 40 7.91 -1.38 -11.55
N THR A 41 8.94 -0.63 -11.95
CA THR A 41 9.80 -0.92 -13.11
C THR A 41 11.27 -1.04 -12.75
N ASN A 42 11.67 -0.58 -11.57
CA ASN A 42 13.05 -0.63 -11.08
C ASN A 42 13.10 -0.90 -9.56
N ASP A 43 14.31 -1.11 -9.04
CA ASP A 43 14.51 -1.49 -7.63
C ASP A 43 14.32 -0.31 -6.66
N GLU A 44 14.58 0.93 -7.08
CA GLU A 44 14.32 2.11 -6.26
C GLU A 44 12.80 2.26 -6.01
N GLU A 45 12.01 2.14 -7.07
CA GLU A 45 10.54 2.10 -7.03
C GLU A 45 10.01 0.95 -6.18
N ARG A 46 10.67 -0.22 -6.25
CA ARG A 46 10.34 -1.38 -5.42
C ARG A 46 10.58 -1.06 -3.95
N GLN A 47 11.73 -0.50 -3.60
CA GLN A 47 12.06 -0.13 -2.24
C GLN A 47 11.08 0.91 -1.68
N LEU A 48 10.78 1.95 -2.47
CA LEU A 48 9.79 2.97 -2.11
C LEU A 48 8.40 2.38 -1.86
N ALA A 49 7.99 1.36 -2.61
CA ALA A 49 6.71 0.69 -2.40
C ALA A 49 6.71 -0.20 -1.15
N LEU A 50 7.86 -0.78 -0.77
CA LEU A 50 7.99 -1.69 0.36
C LEU A 50 8.11 -0.98 1.72
N GLU A 51 8.78 0.17 1.80
CA GLU A 51 8.96 0.94 3.04
C GLU A 51 7.65 1.18 3.84
N PRO A 52 6.56 1.71 3.23
CA PRO A 52 5.33 1.95 3.98
C PRO A 52 4.67 0.65 4.44
N LEU A 53 4.84 -0.47 3.72
CA LEU A 53 4.31 -1.77 4.11
C LEU A 53 5.07 -2.32 5.32
N ALA A 54 6.39 -2.19 5.35
CA ALA A 54 7.21 -2.58 6.49
C ALA A 54 6.82 -1.81 7.76
N SER A 55 6.64 -0.48 7.66
CA SER A 55 6.16 0.36 8.76
C SER A 55 4.78 -0.05 9.26
N GLN A 56 3.85 -0.38 8.36
CA GLN A 56 2.52 -0.87 8.74
C GLN A 56 2.59 -2.22 9.46
N ILE A 57 3.45 -3.15 9.01
CA ILE A 57 3.67 -4.43 9.68
C ILE A 57 4.21 -4.21 11.09
N ALA A 58 5.18 -3.31 11.27
CA ALA A 58 5.73 -2.99 12.59
C ALA A 58 4.66 -2.46 13.55
N GLU A 59 3.83 -1.53 13.08
CA GLU A 59 2.72 -0.98 13.87
C GLU A 59 1.67 -2.04 14.21
N LEU A 60 1.31 -2.91 13.25
CA LEU A 60 0.39 -4.02 13.50
C LEU A 60 0.93 -5.01 14.53
N LYS A 61 2.25 -5.29 14.52
CA LYS A 61 2.90 -6.12 15.54
C LYS A 61 2.81 -5.47 16.92
N LYS A 62 3.14 -4.18 17.03
CA LYS A 62 3.02 -3.41 18.27
C LYS A 62 1.59 -3.44 18.82
N ARG A 63 0.60 -3.16 17.98
CA ARG A 63 -0.82 -3.23 18.35
C ARG A 63 -1.23 -4.62 18.81
N THR A 64 -0.73 -5.67 18.17
CA THR A 64 -1.01 -7.06 18.55
C THR A 64 -0.44 -7.39 19.94
N GLN A 65 0.77 -6.92 20.26
CA GLN A 65 1.37 -7.11 21.58
C GLN A 65 0.55 -6.43 22.69
N ILE A 66 0.12 -5.19 22.45
CA ILE A 66 -0.74 -4.45 23.38
C ILE A 66 -2.06 -5.20 23.60
N ILE A 67 -2.72 -5.66 22.53
CA ILE A 67 -3.98 -6.42 22.63
C ILE A 67 -3.79 -7.74 23.40
N ARG A 68 -2.62 -8.37 23.28
CA ARG A 68 -2.27 -9.59 24.04
C ARG A 68 -1.95 -9.33 25.51
N GLY A 69 -1.85 -8.08 25.95
CA GLY A 69 -1.48 -7.72 27.32
C GLY A 69 -0.01 -8.00 27.66
N VAL A 70 0.88 -8.02 26.65
CA VAL A 70 2.33 -8.16 26.87
C VAL A 70 2.91 -6.74 27.01
N GLU A 71 3.23 -6.33 28.24
CA GLU A 71 3.93 -5.07 28.53
C GLU A 71 5.44 -5.18 28.22
N PHE A 72 6.06 -4.04 27.92
CA PHE A 72 7.44 -3.92 27.44
C PHE A 72 8.50 -4.24 28.49
#